data_AF-A0A482VVT0-F1
#
_entry.id   AF-A0A482VVT0-F1
#
_cell.length_a   1.000
_cell.length_b   1.000
_cell.length_c   1.000
_cell.angle_alpha   90.00
_cell.angle_beta   90.00
_cell.angle_gamma   90.00
#
_symmetry.space_group_name_H-M   'P 1'
#
loop_
_entity.id
_entity.type
_entity.pdbx_description
1 polymer ?
#
loop_
_entity_poly.entity_id
_entity_poly.type
_entity_poly.pdbx_seq_one_letter_code
_entity_poly.pdbx_strand_id
1 'polypeptide(L)'
;FILSVYGGHYIIPGSLPYDGYHDLHLPHNPPLHPTLARVPHTTFTCLGRSPGYYADVESGCQAYHLCEHNTAASFLCTNGTLFNKQFQVTKMFNERNYDWEAHNRQVVLEGREVLERTGESIARSNQIAIETENIGTEVISELNEQRESLLRTRGRLENANEQLDSAKTILKRMGRNAIYNKLILILIIIIETAILISVAYLKFFK
;
A
#
# COMPACT_ATOMS: atom_id res chain seq x y z
N PHE A 1 -50.34 11.01 12.76
CA PHE A 1 -49.89 11.24 14.14
C PHE A 1 -48.39 11.45 14.10
N ILE A 2 -47.93 12.58 14.64
CA ILE A 2 -46.54 13.06 14.55
C ILE A 2 -45.61 12.16 15.37
N LEU A 3 -44.46 11.82 14.77
CA LEU A 3 -43.33 11.11 15.37
C LEU A 3 -42.77 11.89 16.58
N SER A 4 -42.56 11.21 17.70
CA SER A 4 -41.47 11.63 18.60
C SER A 4 -40.20 10.93 18.15
N VAL A 5 -39.30 11.70 17.54
CA VAL A 5 -37.89 11.35 17.38
C VAL A 5 -37.25 11.56 18.75
N TYR A 6 -37.00 10.47 19.49
CA TYR A 6 -35.92 10.45 20.47
C TYR A 6 -34.71 9.83 19.77
N GLY A 7 -33.55 10.46 19.93
CA GLY A 7 -32.36 10.28 19.09
C GLY A 7 -32.12 8.84 18.63
N GLY A 8 -32.08 8.66 17.31
CA GLY A 8 -31.25 7.67 16.63
C GLY A 8 -31.56 6.17 16.77
N HIS A 9 -32.51 5.72 17.61
CA HIS A 9 -32.70 4.28 17.83
C HIS A 9 -34.08 3.78 17.40
N TYR A 10 -34.10 2.79 16.49
CA TYR A 10 -35.28 2.01 16.15
C TYR A 10 -35.39 0.81 17.09
N ILE A 11 -36.57 0.63 17.72
CA ILE A 11 -36.87 -0.50 18.60
C ILE A 11 -37.70 -1.52 17.82
N ILE A 12 -37.24 -2.77 17.71
CA ILE A 12 -38.02 -3.89 17.15
C ILE A 12 -38.78 -4.56 18.31
N PRO A 13 -40.11 -4.78 18.19
CA PRO A 13 -40.89 -5.43 19.24
C PRO A 13 -40.54 -6.92 19.33
N GLY A 14 -40.10 -7.36 20.51
CA GLY A 14 -39.80 -8.79 20.80
C GLY A 14 -38.32 -9.12 21.02
N SER A 15 -37.43 -8.13 21.04
CA SER A 15 -36.02 -8.31 21.41
C SER A 15 -35.64 -7.34 22.54
N LEU A 16 -34.86 -7.81 23.52
CA LEU A 16 -34.25 -6.95 24.54
C LEU A 16 -33.40 -5.89 23.82
N PRO A 17 -33.45 -4.61 24.25
CA PRO A 17 -32.74 -3.52 23.59
C PRO A 17 -31.23 -3.77 23.70
N TYR A 18 -30.58 -4.10 22.58
CA TYR A 18 -29.13 -4.19 22.49
C TYR A 18 -28.58 -2.78 22.23
N ASP A 19 -28.21 -2.10 23.30
CA ASP A 19 -27.40 -0.89 23.27
C ASP A 19 -25.93 -1.30 23.46
N GLY A 20 -25.15 -1.23 22.38
CA GLY A 20 -23.73 -1.59 22.39
C GLY A 20 -22.86 -0.68 23.26
N TYR A 21 -23.43 0.38 23.85
CA TYR A 21 -22.72 1.27 24.78
C TYR A 21 -22.96 0.94 26.25
N HIS A 22 -23.87 0.01 26.58
CA HIS A 22 -24.27 -0.26 27.97
C HIS A 22 -23.39 -1.27 28.72
N ASP A 23 -22.38 -1.87 28.07
CA ASP A 23 -21.53 -2.93 28.67
C ASP A 23 -20.05 -2.52 28.82
N LEU A 24 -19.78 -1.25 29.15
CA LEU A 24 -18.46 -0.81 29.61
C LEU A 24 -18.42 -0.54 31.12
N HIS A 25 -19.15 -1.32 31.92
CA HIS A 25 -18.85 -1.43 33.36
C HIS A 25 -17.67 -2.38 33.56
N LEU A 26 -16.48 -1.96 33.09
CA LEU A 26 -15.23 -2.59 33.51
C LEU A 26 -15.14 -2.46 35.04
N PRO A 27 -14.86 -3.55 35.78
CA PRO A 27 -14.63 -3.46 37.22
C PRO A 27 -13.39 -2.60 37.46
N HIS A 28 -13.59 -1.37 37.92
CA HIS A 28 -12.50 -0.48 38.31
C HIS A 28 -12.10 -0.77 39.76
N ASN A 29 -10.82 -1.06 39.96
CA ASN A 29 -10.19 -1.19 41.27
C ASN A 29 -9.05 -0.17 41.37
N PRO A 30 -9.16 0.90 42.18
CA PRO A 30 -10.24 1.23 43.12
C PRO A 30 -11.55 1.69 42.45
N PRO A 31 -12.70 1.66 43.17
CA PRO A 31 -14.00 2.02 42.63
C PRO A 31 -14.04 3.47 42.11
N LEU A 32 -14.75 3.70 41.00
CA LEU A 32 -14.97 5.04 40.47
C LEU A 32 -15.88 5.83 41.42
N HIS A 33 -15.40 6.98 41.88
CA HIS A 33 -16.17 7.92 42.70
C HIS A 33 -17.03 8.87 41.84
N PRO A 34 -18.19 9.33 42.29
CA PRO A 34 -18.83 8.97 43.55
C PRO A 34 -19.44 7.56 43.50
N THR A 35 -19.27 6.79 44.57
CA THR A 35 -19.90 5.47 44.76
C THR A 35 -21.32 5.57 45.32
N LEU A 36 -21.83 6.80 45.48
CA LEU A 36 -23.12 7.12 46.09
C LEU A 36 -24.12 7.50 45.00
N ALA A 37 -25.30 6.87 45.02
CA ALA A 37 -26.38 7.15 44.05
C ALA A 37 -27.16 8.45 44.37
N ARG A 38 -27.01 8.98 45.58
CA ARG A 38 -27.60 10.24 46.04
C ARG A 38 -26.63 10.92 47.01
N VAL A 39 -26.73 12.24 47.12
CA VAL A 39 -26.02 13.01 48.15
C VAL A 39 -26.32 12.41 49.53
N PRO A 40 -25.30 12.03 50.32
CA PRO A 40 -25.49 11.48 51.65
C PRO A 40 -25.96 12.56 52.64
N HIS A 41 -26.69 12.15 53.68
CA HIS A 41 -26.99 13.04 54.80
C HIS A 41 -25.76 13.14 55.69
N THR A 42 -25.05 14.26 55.61
CA THR A 42 -23.85 14.56 56.40
C THR A 42 -24.11 15.71 57.36
N THR A 43 -23.17 15.92 58.28
CA THR A 43 -23.24 17.00 59.29
C THR A 43 -22.92 18.40 58.73
N PHE A 44 -22.89 18.55 57.40
CA PHE A 44 -22.52 19.79 56.74
C PHE A 44 -23.54 20.92 56.97
N THR A 45 -23.04 22.13 57.30
CA THR A 45 -23.85 23.34 57.45
C THR A 45 -23.16 24.57 56.86
N CYS A 46 -23.97 25.48 56.31
CA CYS A 46 -23.53 26.79 55.80
C CYS A 46 -23.42 27.87 56.89
N LEU A 47 -23.85 27.58 58.12
CA LEU A 47 -23.77 28.54 59.23
C LEU A 47 -22.32 28.98 59.46
N GLY A 48 -22.08 30.29 59.38
CA GLY A 48 -20.74 30.89 59.57
C GLY A 48 -19.79 30.71 58.37
N ARG A 49 -20.30 30.30 57.20
CA ARG A 49 -19.51 30.16 55.97
C ARG A 49 -19.81 31.29 54.99
N SER A 50 -18.79 31.72 54.24
CA SER A 50 -18.98 32.66 53.12
C SER A 50 -19.72 31.98 51.97
N PRO A 51 -20.45 32.73 51.12
CA PRO A 51 -21.06 32.16 49.92
C PRO A 51 -20.01 31.48 49.02
N GLY A 52 -20.32 30.29 48.50
CA GLY A 52 -19.40 29.53 47.64
C GLY A 52 -19.52 28.01 47.76
N TYR A 53 -18.59 27.31 47.09
CA TYR A 53 -18.57 25.86 47.01
C TYR A 53 -17.72 25.23 48.12
N TYR A 54 -18.27 24.19 48.75
CA TYR A 54 -17.64 23.47 49.85
C TYR A 54 -17.65 21.98 49.60
N ALA A 55 -16.49 21.34 49.81
CA ALA A 55 -16.36 19.89 49.74
C ALA A 55 -17.06 19.25 50.94
N ASP A 56 -17.83 18.18 50.69
CA ASP A 56 -18.26 17.29 51.74
C ASP A 56 -17.11 16.32 52.09
N VAL A 57 -16.40 16.61 53.17
CA VAL A 57 -15.27 15.78 53.63
C VAL A 57 -15.73 14.45 54.22
N GLU A 58 -16.96 14.36 54.71
CA GLU A 58 -17.53 13.16 55.32
C GLU A 58 -17.88 12.12 54.25
N SER A 59 -18.31 12.58 53.06
CA SER A 59 -18.44 11.72 51.88
C SER A 59 -17.11 11.42 51.16
N GLY A 60 -15.97 11.88 51.68
CA GLY A 60 -14.67 11.74 51.02
C GLY A 60 -14.53 12.59 49.75
N CYS A 61 -15.11 13.79 49.73
CA CYS A 61 -15.17 14.72 48.59
C CYS A 61 -15.98 14.21 47.39
N GLN A 62 -16.87 13.24 47.60
CA GLN A 62 -17.74 12.69 46.56
C GLN A 62 -18.99 13.55 46.32
N ALA A 63 -19.37 14.36 47.32
CA ALA A 63 -20.38 15.40 47.21
C ALA A 63 -19.78 16.78 47.51
N TYR A 64 -20.46 17.82 47.04
CA TYR A 64 -20.15 19.22 47.36
C TYR A 64 -21.43 20.01 47.61
N HIS A 65 -21.29 21.11 48.34
CA HIS A 65 -22.38 21.98 48.75
C HIS A 65 -22.12 23.41 48.30
N LEU A 66 -23.11 24.04 47.69
CA LEU A 66 -23.14 25.46 47.40
C LEU A 66 -23.85 26.17 48.55
N CYS A 67 -23.14 27.03 49.26
CA CYS A 67 -23.72 27.86 50.32
C CYS A 67 -24.14 29.22 49.76
N GLU A 68 -25.38 29.59 50.03
CA GLU A 68 -25.92 30.93 49.81
C GLU A 68 -26.63 31.39 51.08
N HIS A 69 -26.08 32.42 51.72
CA HIS A 69 -26.45 32.86 53.07
C HIS A 69 -26.31 31.74 54.12
N ASN A 70 -27.41 31.08 54.49
CA ASN A 70 -27.45 29.96 55.43
C ASN A 70 -28.07 28.70 54.81
N THR A 71 -28.35 28.72 53.50
CA THR A 71 -28.96 27.61 52.77
C THR A 71 -27.89 26.87 51.98
N ALA A 72 -27.92 25.54 52.01
CA ALA A 72 -27.05 24.68 51.23
C ALA A 72 -27.82 24.03 50.07
N ALA A 73 -27.29 24.11 48.85
CA ALA A 73 -27.66 23.22 47.76
C ALA A 73 -26.57 22.15 47.59
N SER A 74 -26.96 20.88 47.61
CA SER A 74 -26.01 19.76 47.64
C SER A 74 -26.03 18.97 46.33
N PHE A 75 -24.85 18.61 45.84
CA PHE A 75 -24.67 17.94 44.56
C PHE A 75 -23.65 16.80 44.67
N LEU A 76 -23.80 15.76 43.86
CA LEU A 76 -22.79 14.73 43.68
C LEU A 76 -21.80 15.13 42.58
N CYS A 77 -20.56 14.65 42.68
CA CYS A 77 -19.58 14.76 41.60
C CYS A 77 -19.97 13.88 40.40
N THR A 78 -19.41 14.12 39.23
CA THR A 78 -19.57 13.22 38.08
C THR A 78 -18.79 11.92 38.30
N ASN A 79 -19.26 10.80 37.74
CA ASN A 79 -18.56 9.51 37.84
C ASN A 79 -17.11 9.60 37.37
N GLY A 80 -16.19 9.04 38.16
CA GLY A 80 -14.74 9.12 38.03
C GLY A 80 -14.06 10.34 38.69
N THR A 81 -14.80 11.22 39.39
CA THR A 81 -14.25 12.49 39.92
C THR A 81 -14.50 12.73 41.40
N LEU A 82 -13.64 13.55 42.02
CA LEU A 82 -13.79 14.09 43.37
C LEU A 82 -13.74 15.62 43.35
N PHE A 83 -14.48 16.25 44.25
CA PHE A 83 -14.48 17.71 44.37
C PHE A 83 -13.16 18.23 44.95
N ASN A 84 -12.50 19.11 44.20
CA ASN A 84 -11.29 19.78 44.62
C ASN A 84 -11.60 21.20 45.11
N LYS A 85 -11.50 21.42 46.43
CA LYS A 85 -11.78 22.72 47.05
C LYS A 85 -10.89 23.86 46.55
N GLN A 86 -9.63 23.58 46.21
CA GLN A 86 -8.67 24.62 45.77
C GLN A 86 -9.07 25.21 44.41
N PHE A 87 -9.49 24.34 43.49
CA PHE A 87 -9.89 24.74 42.15
C PHE A 87 -11.41 24.94 42.01
N GLN A 88 -12.18 24.66 43.06
CA GLN A 88 -13.65 24.70 43.09
C GLN A 88 -14.31 23.89 41.95
N VAL A 89 -13.66 22.81 41.50
CA VAL A 89 -14.11 21.95 40.40
C VAL A 89 -13.93 20.47 40.76
N THR A 90 -14.67 19.59 40.09
CA THR A 90 -14.47 18.14 40.20
C THR A 90 -13.29 17.70 39.32
N LYS A 91 -12.35 16.94 39.89
CA LYS A 91 -11.16 16.42 39.20
C LYS A 91 -11.13 14.91 39.22
N MET A 92 -10.50 14.30 38.22
CA MET A 92 -10.36 12.85 38.15
C MET A 92 -9.54 12.32 39.33
N PHE A 93 -9.97 11.21 39.93
CA PHE A 93 -9.33 10.62 41.10
C PHE A 93 -7.83 10.26 40.89
N ASN A 94 -7.41 10.07 39.64
CA ASN A 94 -6.11 9.50 39.27
C ASN A 94 -4.90 10.46 39.36
N GLU A 95 -5.06 11.68 39.87
CA GLU A 95 -3.99 12.69 39.80
C GLU A 95 -2.91 12.58 40.91
N ARG A 96 -3.00 11.64 41.86
CA ARG A 96 -2.13 11.66 43.06
C ARG A 96 -0.86 10.81 43.01
N ASN A 97 -0.51 10.14 41.92
CA ASN A 97 0.76 9.36 41.87
C ASN A 97 1.30 9.12 40.45
N TYR A 98 1.56 10.19 39.69
CA TYR A 98 2.23 10.10 38.39
C TYR A 98 3.75 10.28 38.55
N ASP A 99 4.52 9.21 38.37
CA ASP A 99 5.99 9.24 38.37
C ASP A 99 6.52 9.56 36.96
N TRP A 100 6.86 10.84 36.76
CA TRP A 100 7.41 11.34 35.49
C TRP A 100 8.78 10.76 35.16
N GLU A 101 9.62 10.47 36.16
CA GLU A 101 10.98 9.97 35.94
C GLU A 101 10.94 8.52 35.42
N ALA A 102 10.08 7.69 36.01
CA ALA A 102 9.84 6.34 35.53
C ALA A 102 9.28 6.32 34.10
N HIS A 103 8.31 7.19 33.79
CA HIS A 103 7.74 7.29 32.45
C HIS A 103 8.78 7.76 31.41
N ASN A 104 9.54 8.82 31.72
CA ASN A 104 10.51 9.38 30.78
C ASN A 104 11.66 8.38 30.48
N ARG A 105 12.07 7.61 31.50
CA ARG A 105 13.04 6.52 31.33
C ARG A 105 12.51 5.43 30.40
N GLN A 106 11.25 5.04 30.55
CA GLN A 106 10.63 4.02 29.70
C GLN A 106 10.59 4.47 28.24
N VAL A 107 10.16 5.71 27.97
CA VAL A 107 10.12 6.26 26.61
C VAL A 107 11.49 6.29 25.95
N VAL A 108 12.54 6.66 26.69
CA VAL A 108 13.91 6.68 26.15
C VAL A 108 14.42 5.27 25.84
N LEU A 109 14.15 4.29 26.70
CA LEU A 109 14.56 2.90 26.48
C LEU A 109 13.85 2.30 25.26
N GLU A 110 12.55 2.55 25.12
CA GLU A 110 11.76 2.13 23.96
C GLU A 110 12.27 2.80 22.67
N GLY A 111 12.51 4.12 22.70
CA GLY A 111 13.06 4.84 21.57
C GLY A 111 14.43 4.31 21.13
N ARG A 112 15.26 3.86 22.07
CA ARG A 112 16.56 3.26 21.79
C ARG A 112 16.42 1.92 21.06
N GLU A 113 15.53 1.04 21.51
CA GLU A 113 15.25 -0.25 20.85
C GLU A 113 14.82 -0.04 19.39
N VAL A 114 13.97 0.97 19.16
CA VAL A 114 13.52 1.33 17.80
C VAL A 114 14.67 1.82 16.93
N LEU A 115 15.60 2.61 17.47
CA LEU A 115 16.78 3.06 16.72
C LEU A 115 17.74 1.91 16.40
N GLU A 116 17.94 0.98 17.33
CA GLU A 116 18.82 -0.18 17.18
C GLU A 116 18.33 -1.09 16.04
N ARG A 117 17.06 -1.51 16.07
CA ARG A 117 16.45 -2.31 14.98
C ARG A 117 16.47 -1.58 13.63
N THR A 118 16.30 -0.25 13.64
CA THR A 118 16.31 0.56 12.42
C THR A 118 17.73 0.63 11.85
N GLY A 119 18.75 0.80 12.71
CA GLY A 119 20.15 0.77 12.32
C GLY A 119 20.56 -0.55 11.68
N GLU A 120 20.18 -1.68 12.29
CA GLU A 120 20.42 -3.01 11.72
C GLU A 120 19.71 -3.20 10.37
N SER A 121 18.46 -2.74 10.26
CA SER A 121 17.72 -2.83 8.99
C SER A 121 18.39 -2.01 7.90
N ILE A 122 18.87 -0.80 8.20
CA ILE A 122 19.58 0.05 7.25
C ILE A 122 20.90 -0.61 6.82
N ALA A 123 21.65 -1.19 7.76
CA ALA A 123 22.88 -1.92 7.45
C ALA A 123 22.63 -3.07 6.48
N ARG A 124 21.58 -3.87 6.71
CA ARG A 124 21.15 -4.94 5.80
C ARG A 124 20.73 -4.41 4.44
N SER A 125 19.91 -3.35 4.39
CA SER A 125 19.48 -2.75 3.13
C SER A 125 20.64 -2.21 2.29
N ASN A 126 21.65 -1.63 2.95
CA ASN A 126 22.85 -1.14 2.26
C ASN A 126 23.66 -2.30 1.65
N GLN A 127 23.83 -3.39 2.39
CA GLN A 127 24.48 -4.60 1.86
C GLN A 127 23.73 -5.15 0.63
N ILE A 128 22.40 -5.31 0.72
CA ILE A 128 21.59 -5.79 -0.40
C ILE A 128 21.69 -4.85 -1.61
N ALA A 129 21.75 -3.54 -1.40
CA ALA A 129 21.93 -2.57 -2.46
C ALA A 129 23.27 -2.75 -3.21
N ILE A 130 24.36 -2.99 -2.48
CA ILE A 130 25.68 -3.26 -3.07
C ILE A 130 25.69 -4.60 -3.83
N GLU A 131 25.07 -5.64 -3.28
CA GLU A 131 24.92 -6.93 -3.97
C GLU A 131 24.11 -6.78 -5.26
N THR A 132 23.06 -5.96 -5.24
CA THR A 132 22.22 -5.66 -6.41
C THR A 132 22.99 -4.86 -7.46
N GLU A 133 23.85 -3.92 -7.07
CA GLU A 133 24.72 -3.18 -7.98
C GLU A 133 25.67 -4.12 -8.72
N ASN A 134 26.33 -5.02 -7.99
CA ASN A 134 27.23 -6.01 -8.56
C ASN A 134 26.51 -6.93 -9.57
N ILE A 135 25.35 -7.48 -9.19
CA ILE A 135 24.52 -8.30 -10.10
C ILE A 135 24.10 -7.48 -11.33
N GLY A 136 23.72 -6.21 -11.14
CA GLY A 136 23.38 -5.31 -12.23
C GLY A 136 24.53 -5.14 -13.23
N THR A 137 25.76 -4.97 -12.76
CA THR A 137 26.93 -4.87 -13.64
C THR A 137 27.20 -6.16 -14.41
N GLU A 138 27.03 -7.31 -13.77
CA GLU A 138 27.18 -8.63 -14.41
C GLU A 138 26.14 -8.84 -15.52
N VAL A 139 24.88 -8.57 -15.24
CA VAL A 139 23.78 -8.67 -16.22
C VAL A 139 23.99 -7.75 -17.42
N ILE A 140 24.44 -6.51 -17.19
CA ILE A 140 24.74 -5.57 -18.30
C ILE A 140 25.88 -6.11 -19.16
N SER A 141 26.91 -6.70 -18.56
CA SER A 141 28.02 -7.33 -19.29
C SER A 141 27.53 -8.50 -20.15
N GLU A 142 26.71 -9.39 -19.59
CA GLU A 142 26.14 -10.53 -20.32
C GLU A 142 25.25 -10.08 -21.48
N LEU A 143 24.37 -9.10 -21.26
CA LEU A 143 23.52 -8.54 -22.31
C LEU A 143 24.34 -7.91 -23.43
N ASN A 144 25.47 -7.27 -23.11
CA ASN A 144 26.36 -6.70 -24.12
C ASN A 144 27.04 -7.79 -24.96
N GLU A 145 27.47 -8.89 -24.34
CA GLU A 145 28.03 -10.06 -25.05
C GLU A 145 26.97 -10.73 -25.95
N GLN A 146 25.76 -10.93 -25.44
CA GLN A 146 24.64 -11.48 -26.21
C GLN A 146 24.30 -10.60 -27.43
N ARG A 147 24.30 -9.28 -27.25
CA ARG A 147 24.10 -8.31 -28.35
C ARG A 147 25.17 -8.47 -29.42
N GLU A 148 26.44 -8.59 -29.02
CA GLU A 148 27.55 -8.75 -29.96
C GLU A 148 27.43 -10.05 -30.76
N SER A 149 27.07 -11.16 -30.11
CA SER A 149 26.83 -12.45 -30.77
C SER A 149 25.69 -12.37 -31.81
N LEU A 150 24.60 -11.68 -31.46
CA LEU A 150 23.48 -11.46 -32.38
C LEU A 150 23.88 -10.59 -33.58
N LEU A 151 24.64 -9.52 -33.34
CA LEU A 151 25.17 -8.67 -34.41
C LEU A 151 26.12 -9.44 -35.34
N ARG A 152 27.01 -10.28 -34.79
CA ARG A 152 27.88 -11.17 -35.59
C ARG A 152 27.06 -12.14 -36.45
N THR A 153 26.00 -12.72 -35.89
CA THR A 153 25.10 -13.63 -36.61
C THR A 153 24.36 -12.91 -37.73
N ARG A 154 23.86 -11.69 -37.47
CA ARG A 154 23.23 -10.85 -38.47
C ARG A 154 24.17 -10.55 -39.64
N GLY A 155 25.42 -10.17 -39.36
CA GLY A 155 26.42 -9.92 -40.41
C GLY A 155 26.71 -11.16 -41.27
N ARG A 156 26.76 -12.35 -40.66
CA ARG A 156 26.90 -13.63 -41.41
C ARG A 156 25.71 -13.89 -42.33
N LEU A 157 24.49 -13.61 -41.87
CA LEU A 157 23.27 -13.75 -42.68
C LEU A 157 23.24 -12.77 -43.86
N GLU A 158 23.63 -11.51 -43.64
CA GLU A 158 23.73 -10.50 -44.70
C GLU A 158 24.77 -10.93 -45.77
N ASN A 159 25.96 -11.38 -45.36
CA ASN A 159 26.99 -11.88 -46.26
C ASN A 159 26.56 -13.16 -47.03
N ALA A 160 25.85 -14.07 -46.37
CA ALA A 160 25.32 -15.27 -47.02
C ALA A 160 24.26 -14.92 -48.06
N ASN A 161 23.40 -13.94 -47.76
CA ASN A 161 22.40 -13.44 -48.70
C ASN A 161 23.04 -12.82 -49.95
N GLU A 162 24.12 -12.05 -49.79
CA GLU A 162 24.89 -11.48 -50.91
C GLU A 162 25.52 -12.57 -51.80
N GLN A 163 26.10 -13.62 -51.20
CA GLN A 163 26.64 -14.76 -51.94
C GLN A 163 25.54 -15.51 -52.72
N LEU A 164 24.36 -15.68 -52.13
CA LEU A 164 23.22 -16.30 -52.81
C LEU A 164 22.75 -15.46 -54.00
N ASP A 165 22.74 -14.13 -53.90
CA ASP A 165 22.33 -13.25 -55.01
C ASP A 165 23.35 -13.26 -56.16
N SER A 166 24.64 -13.28 -55.82
CA SER A 166 25.73 -13.45 -56.79
C SER A 166 25.65 -14.81 -57.50
N ALA A 167 25.43 -15.89 -56.75
CA ALA A 167 25.25 -17.24 -57.31
C ALA A 167 24.03 -17.31 -58.25
N LYS A 168 22.90 -16.71 -57.87
CA LYS A 168 21.70 -16.60 -58.74
C LYS A 168 22.00 -15.87 -60.04
N THR A 169 22.77 -14.80 -59.99
CA THR A 169 23.16 -14.03 -61.18
C THR A 169 24.01 -14.85 -62.14
N ILE A 170 24.98 -15.61 -61.61
CA ILE A 170 25.84 -16.51 -62.40
C ILE A 170 25.00 -17.64 -63.03
N LEU A 171 24.12 -18.28 -62.25
CA LEU A 171 23.24 -19.36 -62.73
C LEU A 171 22.30 -18.88 -63.83
N LYS A 172 21.70 -17.69 -63.70
CA LYS A 172 20.90 -17.06 -64.76
C LYS A 172 21.70 -16.87 -66.05
N ARG A 173 22.96 -16.46 -65.96
CA ARG A 173 23.85 -16.28 -67.12
C ARG A 173 24.16 -17.62 -67.81
N MET A 174 24.47 -18.67 -67.04
CA MET A 174 24.70 -20.02 -67.58
C MET A 174 23.44 -20.59 -68.24
N GLY A 175 22.28 -20.44 -67.61
CA GLY A 175 21.00 -20.91 -68.16
C GLY A 175 20.62 -20.20 -69.46
N ARG A 176 20.82 -18.88 -69.54
CA ARG A 176 20.56 -18.12 -70.76
C ARG A 176 21.49 -18.51 -71.91
N ASN A 177 22.77 -18.75 -71.64
CA ASN A 177 23.71 -19.24 -72.66
C ASN A 177 23.31 -20.62 -73.20
N ALA A 178 22.85 -21.53 -72.32
CA ALA A 178 22.36 -22.84 -72.74
C ALA A 178 21.08 -22.75 -73.60
N ILE A 179 20.18 -21.81 -73.28
CA ILE A 179 18.98 -21.54 -74.10
C ILE A 179 19.37 -21.04 -75.49
N TYR A 180 20.27 -20.05 -75.60
CA TYR A 180 20.72 -19.54 -76.92
C TYR A 180 21.36 -20.62 -77.78
N ASN A 181 22.23 -21.46 -77.19
CA ASN A 181 22.85 -22.57 -77.91
C ASN A 181 21.82 -23.55 -78.47
N LYS A 182 20.76 -23.86 -77.70
CA LYS A 182 19.65 -24.70 -78.18
C LYS A 182 18.84 -24.02 -79.29
N LEU A 183 18.56 -22.71 -79.17
CA LEU A 183 17.80 -21.97 -80.19
C LEU A 183 18.56 -21.87 -81.52
N ILE A 184 19.87 -21.64 -81.49
CA ILE A 184 20.72 -21.62 -82.71
C ILE A 184 20.65 -22.98 -83.41
N LEU A 185 20.72 -24.07 -82.66
CA LEU A 185 20.65 -25.42 -83.23
C LEU A 185 19.30 -25.69 -83.89
N ILE A 186 18.18 -25.29 -83.26
CA ILE A 186 16.84 -25.42 -83.84
C ILE A 186 16.71 -24.60 -85.14
N LEU A 187 17.27 -23.40 -85.17
CA LEU A 187 17.22 -22.51 -86.34
C LEU A 187 17.95 -23.11 -87.55
N ILE A 188 19.11 -23.73 -87.34
CA ILE A 188 19.86 -24.41 -88.42
C ILE A 188 19.04 -25.54 -89.03
N ILE A 189 18.43 -26.40 -88.20
CA ILE A 189 17.61 -27.53 -88.69
C ILE A 189 16.44 -27.02 -89.54
N ILE A 190 15.75 -25.96 -89.13
CA ILE A 190 14.66 -25.37 -89.89
C ILE A 190 15.16 -24.90 -91.27
N ILE A 191 16.29 -24.21 -91.32
CA ILE A 191 16.87 -23.71 -92.58
C ILE A 191 17.23 -24.87 -93.51
N GLU A 192 17.91 -25.90 -93.00
CA GLU A 192 18.31 -27.07 -93.79
C GLU A 192 17.09 -27.80 -94.38
N THR A 193 16.06 -28.03 -93.58
CA THR A 193 14.82 -28.67 -94.06
C THR A 193 14.10 -27.82 -95.12
N ALA A 194 14.08 -26.49 -94.98
CA ALA A 194 13.47 -25.59 -95.96
C ALA A 194 14.17 -25.64 -97.32
N ILE A 195 15.52 -25.66 -97.33
CA ILE A 195 16.29 -25.77 -98.58
C ILE A 195 16.02 -27.11 -99.26
N LEU A 196 16.03 -28.21 -98.51
CA LEU A 196 15.74 -29.54 -99.06
C LEU A 196 14.33 -29.62 -99.64
N ILE A 197 13.33 -29.10 -98.94
CA ILE A 197 11.94 -29.03 -99.44
C ILE A 197 11.88 -28.18 -100.71
N SER A 198 12.55 -27.02 -100.73
CA SER A 198 12.55 -26.12 -101.89
C SER A 198 13.17 -26.76 -103.12
N VAL A 199 14.32 -27.43 -102.98
CA VAL A 199 14.97 -28.17 -104.08
C VAL A 199 14.11 -29.34 -104.56
N ALA A 200 13.50 -30.11 -103.64
CA ALA A 200 12.61 -31.21 -104.00
C ALA A 200 11.36 -30.71 -104.74
N TYR A 201 10.77 -29.60 -104.29
CA TYR A 201 9.62 -28.97 -104.95
C TYR A 201 9.99 -28.48 -106.35
N LEU A 202 11.13 -27.81 -106.49
CA LEU A 202 11.63 -27.37 -107.80
C LEU A 202 11.90 -28.53 -108.75
N LYS A 203 12.33 -29.70 -108.24
CA LYS A 203 12.59 -30.90 -109.05
C LYS A 203 11.33 -31.68 -109.41
N PHE A 204 10.30 -31.68 -108.56
CA PHE A 204 9.09 -32.47 -108.78
C PHE A 204 8.04 -31.73 -109.62
N PHE A 205 7.98 -30.41 -109.51
CA PHE A 205 6.99 -29.58 -110.21
C PHE A 205 7.50 -28.96 -111.52
N LYS A 206 8.77 -29.13 -111.86
CA LYS A 206 9.37 -28.69 -113.13
C LYS A 206 9.94 -29.90 -113.87
#